data_AF-A0A7J7HK98-F1
#
_entry.id   AF-A0A7J7HK98-F1
#
_cell.length_a   1.000
_cell.length_b   1.000
_cell.length_c   1.000
_cell.angle_alpha   90.00
_cell.angle_beta   90.00
_cell.angle_gamma   90.00
#
_symmetry.space_group_name_H-M   'P 1'
#
loop_
_entity.id
_entity.type
_entity.pdbx_description
1 polymer ?
#
loop_
_entity_poly.entity_id
_entity_poly.type
_entity_poly.pdbx_seq_one_letter_code
_entity_poly.pdbx_strand_id
1 'polypeptide(L)' 'MNVPGTIAKDVMDMVLITQYFDTMKEIGASSKSSAVFIPHGPGAVREIAEQIRDGLLQASSAQQEATLL' A
#
# COMPACT_ATOMS: atom_id res chain seq x y z
N MET A 1 -5.44 -12.38 -35.44
CA MET A 1 -4.01 -12.65 -35.22
C MET A 1 -3.89 -13.51 -33.97
N ASN A 2 -3.48 -14.77 -34.09
CA ASN A 2 -3.16 -15.61 -32.95
C ASN A 2 -1.63 -15.72 -32.90
N VAL A 3 -1.01 -15.21 -31.84
CA VAL A 3 0.46 -15.25 -31.68
C VAL A 3 0.85 -16.69 -31.35
N PRO A 4 1.67 -17.37 -32.16
CA PRO A 4 2.09 -18.74 -31.88
C PRO A 4 3.00 -18.79 -30.65
N GLY A 5 2.62 -19.55 -29.63
CA GLY A 5 3.44 -19.81 -28.45
C GLY A 5 3.03 -19.07 -27.17
N THR A 6 2.01 -18.20 -27.20
CA THR A 6 1.40 -17.65 -25.99
C THR A 6 -0.04 -18.11 -25.87
N ILE A 7 -0.38 -18.76 -24.77
CA ILE A 7 -1.78 -19.00 -24.42
C ILE A 7 -2.37 -17.65 -23.95
N ALA A 8 -3.66 -17.42 -24.16
CA ALA A 8 -4.34 -16.18 -23.72
C ALA A 8 -4.07 -15.84 -22.24
N LYS A 9 -3.78 -16.85 -21.41
CA LYS A 9 -3.33 -16.73 -20.03
C LYS A 9 -2.00 -15.95 -19.89
N ASP A 10 -0.99 -16.24 -20.71
CA ASP A 10 0.33 -15.57 -20.60
C ASP A 10 0.22 -14.08 -20.93
N VAL A 11 -0.65 -13.74 -21.88
CA VAL A 11 -0.97 -12.35 -22.21
C VAL A 11 -1.69 -11.66 -21.05
N MET A 12 -2.66 -12.34 -20.41
CA MET A 12 -3.34 -11.79 -19.24
C MET A 12 -2.40 -11.60 -18.04
N ASP A 13 -1.48 -12.54 -17.80
CA ASP A 13 -0.48 -12.43 -16.72
C ASP A 13 0.45 -11.21 -16.93
N MET A 14 0.87 -10.95 -18.18
CA MET A 14 1.64 -9.75 -18.53
C MET A 14 0.86 -8.44 -18.28
N VAL A 15 -0.44 -8.42 -18.62
CA VAL A 15 -1.32 -7.26 -18.40
C VAL A 15 -1.46 -6.96 -16.92
N LEU A 16 -1.64 -7.98 -16.07
CA LEU A 16 -1.76 -7.82 -14.62
C LEU A 16 -0.48 -7.23 -14.01
N ILE A 17 0.69 -7.68 -14.46
CA ILE A 17 1.97 -7.14 -14.00
C ILE A 17 2.12 -5.67 -14.45
N THR A 18 1.74 -5.36 -15.67
CA THR A 18 1.81 -3.99 -16.21
C THR A 18 0.92 -3.05 -15.42
N GLN A 19 -0.32 -3.46 -15.14
CA GLN A 19 -1.26 -2.68 -14.36
C GLN A 19 -0.80 -2.48 -12.91
N TYR A 20 -0.13 -3.46 -12.31
CA TYR A 20 0.48 -3.31 -10.99
C TYR A 20 1.55 -2.20 -10.98
N PHE A 21 2.45 -2.18 -11.97
CA PHE A 21 3.48 -1.15 -12.07
C PHE A 21 2.90 0.23 -12.43
N ASP A 22 1.90 0.31 -13.31
CA ASP A 22 1.21 1.56 -13.64
C ASP A 22 0.53 2.16 -12.41
N THR A 23 -0.15 1.33 -11.60
CA THR A 23 -0.77 1.77 -10.35
C THR A 23 0.27 2.29 -9.35
N MET A 24 1.40 1.58 -9.19
CA MET A 24 2.49 2.04 -8.32
C MET A 24 3.12 3.35 -8.82
N LYS A 25 3.27 3.52 -10.13
CA LYS A 25 3.77 4.75 -10.74
C LYS A 25 2.83 5.91 -10.47
N GLU A 26 1.52 5.72 -10.60
CA GLU A 26 0.51 6.74 -10.33
C GLU A 26 0.51 7.16 -8.85
N ILE A 27 0.61 6.18 -7.94
CA ILE A 27 0.77 6.43 -6.50
C ILE A 27 2.04 7.24 -6.20
N GLY A 28 3.18 6.90 -6.82
CA GLY A 28 4.46 7.57 -6.60
C GLY A 28 4.62 8.94 -7.29
N ALA A 29 3.87 9.18 -8.37
CA ALA A 29 3.91 10.45 -9.12
C ALA A 29 3.14 11.58 -8.43
N SER A 30 2.22 11.25 -7.52
CA SER A 30 1.51 12.25 -6.73
C SER A 30 2.37 12.72 -5.56
N SER A 31 2.94 13.93 -5.66
CA SER A 31 3.82 14.54 -4.64
C SER A 31 3.18 14.76 -3.25
N LYS A 32 1.92 14.36 -3.04
CA LYS A 32 1.21 14.35 -1.75
C LYS A 32 0.71 12.97 -1.33
N SER A 33 1.05 11.92 -2.07
CA SER A 33 0.66 10.55 -1.76
C SER A 33 1.63 9.95 -0.75
N SER A 34 1.11 9.55 0.42
CA SER A 34 1.84 8.71 1.37
C SER A 34 1.38 7.28 1.18
N ALA A 35 2.26 6.43 0.63
CA ALA A 35 1.98 5.01 0.44
C ALA A 35 2.66 4.21 1.56
N VAL A 36 1.86 3.46 2.32
CA VAL A 36 2.37 2.50 3.30
C VAL A 36 2.24 1.10 2.70
N PHE A 37 3.37 0.49 2.37
CA PHE A 37 3.39 -0.90 1.91
C PHE A 37 3.18 -1.82 3.11
N ILE A 38 2.03 -2.50 3.13
CA ILE A 38 1.68 -3.45 4.18
C ILE A 38 2.28 -4.81 3.82
N PRO A 39 3.11 -5.43 4.68
CA PRO A 39 3.52 -6.81 4.50
C PRO A 39 2.27 -7.69 4.29
N HIS A 40 2.27 -8.54 3.28
CA HIS A 40 1.14 -9.44 3.06
C HIS A 40 1.47 -10.79 3.70
N GLY A 41 0.73 -11.13 4.74
CA GLY A 41 0.84 -12.38 5.47
C GLY A 41 -0.36 -12.52 6.41
N PRO A 42 -0.73 -13.74 6.84
CA PRO A 42 -1.83 -13.93 7.79
C PRO A 42 -1.50 -13.22 9.11
N GLY A 43 -2.08 -12.05 9.34
CA GLY A 43 -1.89 -11.26 10.58
C GLY A 43 -1.34 -9.84 10.37
N ALA A 44 -0.68 -9.56 9.25
CA ALA A 44 0.00 -8.28 9.04
C ALA A 44 -0.96 -7.08 8.98
N VAL A 45 -2.20 -7.27 8.49
CA VAL A 45 -3.24 -6.24 8.50
C VAL A 45 -3.66 -5.88 9.93
N ARG A 46 -3.75 -6.87 10.83
CA ARG A 46 -4.15 -6.67 12.22
C ARG A 46 -3.08 -5.90 12.99
N GLU A 47 -1.82 -6.29 12.83
CA GLU A 47 -0.68 -5.63 13.50
C GLU A 47 -0.55 -4.16 13.09
N ILE A 48 -0.79 -3.83 11.81
CA ILE A 48 -0.78 -2.43 11.35
C ILE A 48 -1.98 -1.65 11.90
N ALA A 49 -3.17 -2.25 11.95
CA ALA A 49 -4.32 -1.59 12.56
C ALA A 49 -4.06 -1.27 14.04
N GLU A 50 -3.40 -2.17 14.77
CA GLU A 50 -2.95 -1.96 16.15
C GLU A 50 -1.90 -0.83 16.23
N GLN A 51 -0.86 -0.86 15.40
CA GLN A 51 0.18 0.18 15.38
C GLN A 51 -0.33 1.57 15.02
N ILE A 52 -1.24 1.69 14.04
CA ILE A 52 -1.86 2.98 13.67
C ILE A 52 -2.68 3.51 14.84
N ARG A 53 -3.49 2.66 15.46
CA ARG A 53 -4.30 3.04 16.62
C ARG A 53 -3.42 3.53 17.77
N ASP A 54 -2.37 2.79 18.09
CA ASP A 54 -1.46 3.12 19.19
C ASP A 54 -0.69 4.41 18.89
N GLY A 55 -0.21 4.58 17.65
CA GLY A 55 0.46 5.80 17.22
C GLY A 55 -0.44 7.05 17.30
N LEU A 56 -1.73 6.93 16.93
CA LEU A 56 -2.70 8.01 17.07
C LEU A 56 -3.01 8.35 18.52
N LEU A 57 -3.17 7.33 19.38
CA LEU A 57 -3.39 7.53 20.81
C LEU A 57 -2.19 8.20 21.46
N GLN A 58 -0.98 7.77 21.14
CA GLN A 58 0.25 8.33 21.68
C GLN A 58 0.49 9.78 21.20
N ALA A 59 0.17 10.08 19.94
CA ALA A 59 0.20 11.45 19.42
C ALA A 59 -0.79 12.35 20.17
N SER A 60 -2.00 11.85 20.45
CA SER A 60 -3.02 12.61 21.19
C SER A 60 -2.59 12.90 22.63
N SER A 61 -1.97 11.94 23.33
CA SER A 61 -1.45 12.16 24.68
C SER A 61 -0.28 13.15 24.70
N ALA A 62 0.62 13.08 23.71
CA ALA A 62 1.74 14.01 23.60
C ALA A 62 1.28 15.46 23.31
N GLN A 63 0.23 15.65 22.51
CA GLN A 63 -0.37 16.98 22.31
C GLN A 63 -1.02 17.55 23.58
N GLN A 64 -1.64 16.69 24.39
CA GLN A 64 -2.24 17.10 25.65
C GLN A 64 -1.19 17.57 26.65
N GLU A 65 -0.07 16.85 26.75
CA GLU A 65 1.06 17.21 27.63
C GLU A 65 1.73 18.51 27.18
N ALA A 66 1.91 18.73 25.88
CA ALA A 66 2.47 19.96 25.33
C ALA A 66 1.58 21.20 25.53
N THR A 67 0.28 21.02 25.78
CA THR A 67 -0.67 22.13 26.03
C THR A 67 -0.68 22.55 27.52
N LEU A 68 -0.10 21.74 28.42
CA LEU A 68 -0.02 22.01 29.86
C LEU A 68 1.25 22.75 30.29
N LEU A 69 2.12 23.12 29.34
CA LEU A 69 3.31 23.98 29.52
C LEU A 69 3.06 25.38 28.94
#